data_AF-A0A0R2CTC0-F1
#
_entry.id   AF-A0A0R2CTC0-F1
#
_cell.length_a   1.000
_cell.length_b   1.000
_cell.length_c   1.000
_cell.angle_alpha   90.00
_cell.angle_beta   90.00
_cell.angle_gamma   90.00
#
_symmetry.space_group_name_H-M   'P 1'
#
loop_
_entity.id
_entity.type
_entity.pdbx_description
1 polymer ?
#
loop_
_entity_poly.entity_id
_entity_poly.type
_entity_poly.pdbx_seq_one_letter_code
_entity_poly.pdbx_strand_id
1 'polypeptide(L)'
;MPVLTYRIGTDKRALVDDVQNFKLNFSNSNNNWVQARQYENGMRQVFVNVKNEDGSPYDLTGCNYWFMGQLPGGRYRIIDAKHGVPIDPANGQFRFDMPKEAFALAGSYVQAFFKIVRNGDNVTTLEFDLEVLADKVITGLIPRDYVTPFEDILDQIEAKQAQADSKTQAWLKQYQARFDDLYQQFTTLLDDTGGKADEALADWQDKFDAAYQKLEQRYNDADSNIQKQMTKWQQQVTSLITSLNADYASIQASVNGLNEKLDTIDQKADQKDLVTQAQLKELIETNARTQLGGKYGLNLSGVSSSDFPRFKLYVYQYGAGIPQPDPGFFGVKTTHELPVQPEFTDGNASVTFLVNLAQVKKYLDDFNPDQIITTYSSDKHWLYLTSGVSTVGIQTTNAKFK
;
A
#
# COMPACT_ATOMS: atom_id res chain seq x y z
N MET A 1 -29.74 -5.34 -22.96
CA MET A 1 -28.89 -5.99 -21.94
C MET A 1 -27.44 -5.63 -22.25
N PRO A 2 -26.63 -5.17 -21.29
CA PRO A 2 -25.22 -4.88 -21.51
C PRO A 2 -24.42 -6.13 -21.91
N VAL A 3 -23.45 -5.96 -22.81
CA VAL A 3 -22.47 -6.99 -23.20
C VAL A 3 -21.09 -6.46 -22.89
N LEU A 4 -20.34 -7.15 -22.04
CA LEU A 4 -18.98 -6.79 -21.64
C LEU A 4 -17.99 -7.74 -22.31
N THR A 5 -16.96 -7.20 -22.95
CA THR A 5 -15.94 -8.02 -23.62
C THR A 5 -14.57 -7.77 -23.01
N TYR A 6 -13.90 -8.83 -22.57
CA TYR A 6 -12.60 -8.78 -21.90
C TYR A 6 -11.54 -9.56 -22.67
N ARG A 7 -10.30 -9.08 -22.60
CA ARG A 7 -9.09 -9.77 -23.09
C ARG A 7 -8.14 -9.97 -21.91
N ILE A 8 -7.88 -11.22 -21.54
CA ILE A 8 -7.16 -11.56 -20.29
C ILE A 8 -5.66 -11.20 -20.35
N GLY A 9 -5.05 -11.14 -21.54
CA GLY A 9 -3.61 -10.85 -21.68
C GLY A 9 -3.23 -9.42 -22.09
N THR A 10 -4.20 -8.52 -22.31
CA THR A 10 -3.86 -7.15 -22.74
C THR A 10 -3.45 -6.29 -21.54
N ASP A 11 -2.16 -5.92 -21.46
CA ASP A 11 -1.62 -5.01 -20.46
C ASP A 11 -2.15 -3.58 -20.68
N LYS A 12 -2.91 -3.07 -19.71
CA LYS A 12 -3.48 -1.72 -19.72
C LYS A 12 -3.02 -0.87 -18.53
N ARG A 13 -1.87 -1.19 -17.91
CA ARG A 13 -1.31 -0.40 -16.79
C ARG A 13 -1.14 1.08 -17.10
N ALA A 14 -1.04 1.46 -18.37
CA ALA A 14 -1.06 2.86 -18.83
C ALA A 14 -2.41 3.61 -18.62
N LEU A 15 -3.44 2.96 -18.07
CA LEU A 15 -4.73 3.58 -17.69
C LEU A 15 -4.87 3.79 -16.17
N VAL A 16 -3.86 3.38 -15.39
CA VAL A 16 -3.78 3.56 -13.94
C VAL A 16 -2.77 4.68 -13.68
N ASP A 17 -3.21 5.93 -13.86
CA ASP A 17 -2.35 7.10 -13.62
C ASP A 17 -2.07 7.29 -12.12
N ASP A 18 -2.96 6.76 -11.26
CA ASP A 18 -2.85 6.74 -9.79
C ASP A 18 -3.03 5.31 -9.25
N VAL A 19 -1.89 4.65 -9.03
CA VAL A 19 -1.79 3.29 -8.46
C VAL A 19 -2.11 3.24 -6.96
N GLN A 20 -2.24 4.38 -6.27
CA GLN A 20 -2.56 4.42 -4.83
C GLN A 20 -4.06 4.50 -4.55
N ASN A 21 -4.83 5.15 -5.43
CA ASN A 21 -6.29 5.25 -5.28
C ASN A 21 -7.08 4.38 -6.28
N PHE A 22 -6.42 3.61 -7.15
CA PHE A 22 -7.03 2.78 -8.20
C PHE A 22 -8.10 3.54 -9.00
N LYS A 23 -7.87 4.83 -9.28
CA LYS A 23 -8.76 5.60 -10.15
C LYS A 23 -8.33 5.39 -11.60
N LEU A 24 -9.03 4.52 -12.30
CA LEU A 24 -8.84 4.34 -13.73
C LEU A 24 -9.21 5.63 -14.49
N ASN A 25 -8.33 6.06 -15.40
CA ASN A 25 -8.60 7.17 -16.31
C ASN A 25 -9.31 6.65 -17.58
N PHE A 26 -10.61 6.90 -17.65
CA PHE A 26 -11.53 6.33 -18.64
C PHE A 26 -11.67 7.14 -19.94
N SER A 27 -10.76 8.06 -20.23
CA SER A 27 -10.86 8.99 -21.38
C SER A 27 -10.74 8.33 -22.76
N ASN A 28 -10.35 7.05 -22.85
CA ASN A 28 -10.20 6.31 -24.11
C ASN A 28 -11.36 5.30 -24.37
N SER A 29 -12.46 5.81 -24.93
CA SER A 29 -13.51 5.22 -25.82
C SER A 29 -13.89 3.71 -25.84
N ASN A 30 -13.46 2.83 -24.94
CA ASN A 30 -13.76 1.37 -25.01
C ASN A 30 -14.26 0.79 -23.66
N ASN A 31 -15.24 1.43 -23.03
CA ASN A 31 -15.63 1.07 -21.67
C ASN A 31 -16.77 0.06 -21.65
N ASN A 32 -16.52 -1.08 -21.00
CA ASN A 32 -17.55 -1.96 -20.48
C ASN A 32 -18.24 -1.21 -19.33
N TRP A 33 -19.55 -0.96 -19.43
CA TRP A 33 -20.32 -0.28 -18.40
C TRP A 33 -21.71 -0.91 -18.19
N VAL A 34 -22.21 -0.78 -16.99
CA VAL A 34 -23.52 -1.24 -16.55
C VAL A 34 -24.15 -0.13 -15.71
N GLN A 35 -25.42 0.17 -15.97
CA GLN A 35 -26.20 1.08 -15.15
C GLN A 35 -27.44 0.34 -14.65
N ALA A 36 -27.79 0.56 -13.39
CA ALA A 36 -28.97 0.00 -12.75
C ALA A 36 -29.67 1.07 -11.90
N ARG A 37 -30.88 0.77 -11.41
CA ARG A 37 -31.58 1.59 -10.42
C ARG A 37 -31.54 0.91 -9.06
N GLN A 38 -31.48 1.72 -8.01
CA GLN A 38 -31.53 1.26 -6.63
C GLN A 38 -32.78 0.38 -6.42
N TYR A 39 -32.63 -0.73 -5.70
CA TYR A 39 -33.69 -1.72 -5.43
C TYR A 39 -34.21 -2.54 -6.62
N GLU A 40 -33.54 -2.50 -7.78
CA GLU A 40 -33.77 -3.54 -8.79
C GLU A 40 -33.52 -4.93 -8.19
N ASN A 41 -34.33 -5.92 -8.55
CA ASN A 41 -34.22 -7.27 -8.01
C ASN A 41 -34.36 -8.30 -9.13
N GLY A 42 -33.27 -9.00 -9.43
CA GLY A 42 -33.27 -10.22 -10.25
C GLY A 42 -33.41 -10.06 -11.77
N MET A 43 -33.63 -8.85 -12.29
CA MET A 43 -33.79 -8.64 -13.75
C MET A 43 -32.59 -8.00 -14.44
N ARG A 44 -31.62 -7.47 -13.68
CA ARG A 44 -30.43 -6.86 -14.27
C ARG A 44 -29.42 -7.94 -14.61
N GLN A 45 -29.27 -8.22 -15.90
CA GLN A 45 -28.36 -9.24 -16.40
C GLN A 45 -27.24 -8.61 -17.22
N VAL A 46 -26.07 -9.23 -17.19
CA VAL A 46 -24.90 -8.82 -17.95
C VAL A 46 -24.41 -10.03 -18.75
N PHE A 47 -24.27 -9.90 -20.06
CA PHE A 47 -23.56 -10.90 -20.86
C PHE A 47 -22.08 -10.58 -20.88
N VAL A 48 -21.25 -11.59 -20.69
CA VAL A 48 -19.80 -11.44 -20.61
C VAL A 48 -19.12 -12.37 -21.60
N ASN A 49 -18.27 -11.77 -22.43
CA ASN A 49 -17.39 -12.46 -23.37
C ASN A 49 -15.94 -12.35 -22.88
N VAL A 50 -15.27 -13.48 -22.74
CA VAL A 50 -13.88 -13.56 -22.29
C VAL A 50 -13.03 -14.13 -23.43
N LYS A 51 -11.95 -13.43 -23.74
CA LYS A 51 -11.06 -13.77 -24.85
C LYS A 51 -9.60 -13.83 -24.36
N ASN A 52 -8.81 -14.64 -25.04
CA ASN A 52 -7.35 -14.60 -24.95
C ASN A 52 -6.82 -13.27 -25.53
N GLU A 53 -5.52 -13.02 -25.34
CA GLU A 53 -4.85 -11.82 -25.86
C GLU A 53 -4.99 -11.67 -27.38
N ASP A 54 -4.79 -12.78 -28.10
CA ASP A 54 -4.94 -12.89 -29.56
C ASP A 54 -6.39 -12.69 -30.05
N GLY A 55 -7.36 -12.60 -29.13
CA GLY A 55 -8.78 -12.42 -29.43
C GLY A 55 -9.54 -13.71 -29.67
N SER A 56 -8.90 -14.88 -29.58
CA SER A 56 -9.58 -16.17 -29.58
C SER A 56 -10.44 -16.36 -28.31
N PRO A 57 -11.49 -17.21 -28.35
CA PRO A 57 -12.30 -17.48 -27.17
C PRO A 57 -11.47 -18.07 -26.01
N TYR A 58 -11.71 -17.57 -24.80
CA TYR A 58 -11.11 -18.14 -23.60
C TYR A 58 -12.02 -19.26 -23.06
N ASP A 59 -11.55 -20.50 -22.99
CA ASP A 59 -12.39 -21.62 -22.54
C ASP A 59 -12.73 -21.54 -21.04
N LEU A 60 -14.02 -21.38 -20.76
CA LEU A 60 -14.61 -21.27 -19.42
C LEU A 60 -15.25 -22.57 -18.92
N THR A 61 -15.07 -23.70 -19.62
CA THR A 61 -15.67 -24.99 -19.23
C THR A 61 -15.28 -25.36 -17.79
N GLY A 62 -16.26 -25.68 -16.95
CA GLY A 62 -16.03 -26.01 -15.53
C GLY A 62 -15.56 -24.85 -14.65
N CYS A 63 -15.60 -23.60 -15.13
CA CYS A 63 -15.36 -22.43 -14.30
C CYS A 63 -16.61 -22.04 -13.50
N ASN A 64 -16.38 -21.47 -12.31
CA ASN A 64 -17.36 -20.65 -11.61
C ASN A 64 -17.05 -19.16 -11.85
N TYR A 65 -18.08 -18.33 -11.97
CA TYR A 65 -17.97 -16.90 -12.26
C TYR A 65 -18.40 -16.11 -11.05
N TRP A 66 -17.48 -15.34 -10.48
CA TRP A 66 -17.74 -14.56 -9.29
C TRP A 66 -17.82 -13.09 -9.64
N PHE A 67 -18.87 -12.40 -9.23
CA PHE A 67 -18.91 -10.95 -9.26
C PHE A 67 -18.26 -10.41 -7.99
N MET A 68 -17.27 -9.55 -8.19
CA MET A 68 -16.51 -8.87 -7.15
C MET A 68 -16.81 -7.38 -7.25
N GLY A 69 -17.33 -6.79 -6.19
CA GLY A 69 -17.70 -5.38 -6.19
C GLY A 69 -17.48 -4.69 -4.86
N GLN A 70 -17.12 -3.41 -4.92
CA GLN A 70 -17.13 -2.49 -3.78
C GLN A 70 -18.15 -1.38 -4.05
N LEU A 71 -19.18 -1.32 -3.20
CA LEU A 71 -20.32 -0.44 -3.38
C LEU A 71 -19.93 1.05 -3.34
N PRO A 72 -20.82 1.94 -3.82
CA PRO A 72 -20.64 3.38 -3.70
C PRO A 72 -20.28 3.80 -2.27
N GLY A 73 -19.24 4.63 -2.15
CA GLY A 73 -18.72 5.09 -0.85
C GLY A 73 -17.77 4.11 -0.15
N GLY A 74 -17.47 2.94 -0.74
CA GLY A 74 -16.35 2.09 -0.32
C GLY A 74 -16.57 1.24 0.95
N ARG A 75 -17.69 1.42 1.66
CA ARG A 75 -17.91 0.76 2.95
C ARG A 75 -18.28 -0.72 2.86
N TYR A 76 -19.01 -1.12 1.82
CA TYR A 76 -19.60 -2.46 1.70
C TYR A 76 -19.09 -3.16 0.44
N ARG A 77 -19.01 -4.50 0.52
CA ARG A 77 -18.49 -5.36 -0.54
C ARG A 77 -19.47 -6.44 -0.96
N ILE A 78 -19.36 -6.84 -2.22
CA ILE A 78 -20.07 -7.97 -2.82
C ILE A 78 -19.07 -8.99 -3.32
N ILE A 79 -19.27 -10.23 -2.90
CA ILE A 79 -18.60 -11.43 -3.39
C ILE A 79 -19.71 -12.43 -3.72
N ASP A 80 -20.09 -12.46 -4.98
CA ASP A 80 -21.20 -13.28 -5.47
C ASP A 80 -20.70 -14.37 -6.41
N ALA A 81 -20.73 -15.61 -5.94
CA ALA A 81 -20.30 -16.83 -6.59
C ALA A 81 -21.48 -17.69 -7.07
N LYS A 82 -22.71 -17.17 -6.97
CA LYS A 82 -23.96 -17.94 -7.12
C LYS A 82 -24.68 -17.63 -8.43
N HIS A 83 -24.61 -16.38 -8.90
CA HIS A 83 -25.46 -15.91 -10.00
C HIS A 83 -24.80 -15.89 -11.39
N GLY A 84 -23.63 -16.53 -11.52
CA GLY A 84 -23.01 -16.79 -12.81
C GLY A 84 -23.68 -17.97 -13.54
N VAL A 85 -24.13 -17.74 -14.78
CA VAL A 85 -24.79 -18.75 -15.61
C VAL A 85 -23.95 -18.99 -16.87
N PRO A 86 -23.42 -20.21 -17.10
CA PRO A 86 -22.71 -20.52 -18.33
C PRO A 86 -23.68 -20.46 -19.52
N ILE A 87 -23.26 -19.82 -20.60
CA ILE A 87 -24.05 -19.70 -21.83
C ILE A 87 -23.41 -20.51 -22.95
N ASP A 88 -22.15 -20.21 -23.25
CA ASP A 88 -21.32 -20.97 -24.17
C ASP A 88 -19.88 -20.96 -23.63
N PRO A 89 -19.60 -21.78 -22.61
CA PRO A 89 -18.33 -21.71 -21.89
C PRO A 89 -17.14 -22.08 -22.77
N ALA A 90 -17.30 -22.99 -23.73
CA ALA A 90 -16.23 -23.33 -24.67
C ALA A 90 -15.81 -22.14 -25.55
N ASN A 91 -16.75 -21.21 -25.81
CA ASN A 91 -16.50 -19.96 -26.52
C ASN A 91 -16.36 -18.74 -25.60
N GLY A 92 -16.12 -18.95 -24.31
CA GLY A 92 -15.82 -17.88 -23.37
C GLY A 92 -17.01 -16.99 -23.01
N GLN A 93 -18.23 -17.53 -23.03
CA GLN A 93 -19.45 -16.75 -22.80
C GLN A 93 -20.21 -17.21 -21.56
N PHE A 94 -20.54 -16.24 -20.71
CA PHE A 94 -21.45 -16.44 -19.59
C PHE A 94 -22.39 -15.24 -19.43
N ARG A 95 -23.48 -15.45 -18.68
CA ARG A 95 -24.38 -14.40 -18.22
C ARG A 95 -24.22 -14.27 -16.72
N PHE A 96 -24.25 -13.06 -16.19
CA PHE A 96 -24.32 -12.83 -14.76
C PHE A 96 -25.64 -12.15 -14.41
N ASP A 97 -26.41 -12.76 -13.52
CA ASP A 97 -27.66 -12.22 -13.01
C ASP A 97 -27.35 -11.41 -11.74
N MET A 98 -27.38 -10.09 -11.82
CA MET A 98 -26.92 -9.27 -10.69
C MET A 98 -27.86 -9.42 -9.48
N PRO A 99 -27.33 -9.66 -8.28
CA PRO A 99 -28.13 -9.78 -7.07
C PRO A 99 -28.70 -8.41 -6.68
N LYS A 100 -29.84 -8.38 -5.98
CA LYS A 100 -30.45 -7.12 -5.51
C LYS A 100 -29.52 -6.32 -4.59
N GLU A 101 -28.64 -7.00 -3.86
CA GLU A 101 -27.63 -6.42 -2.99
C GLU A 101 -26.67 -5.52 -3.78
N ALA A 102 -26.46 -5.79 -5.08
CA ALA A 102 -25.67 -4.94 -5.96
C ALA A 102 -26.29 -3.55 -6.19
N PHE A 103 -27.56 -3.37 -5.85
CA PHE A 103 -28.30 -2.14 -6.08
C PHE A 103 -28.77 -1.51 -4.77
N ALA A 104 -28.11 -1.81 -3.64
CA ALA A 104 -28.47 -1.28 -2.32
C ALA A 104 -28.13 0.21 -2.15
N LEU A 105 -27.05 0.70 -2.76
CA LEU A 105 -26.57 2.08 -2.64
C LEU A 105 -26.54 2.74 -4.01
N ALA A 106 -27.10 3.95 -4.07
CA ALA A 106 -26.97 4.82 -5.23
C ALA A 106 -25.55 5.40 -5.34
N GLY A 107 -25.08 5.60 -6.57
CA GLY A 107 -23.77 6.12 -6.91
C GLY A 107 -22.95 5.16 -7.77
N SER A 108 -21.73 5.56 -8.05
CA SER A 108 -20.77 4.75 -8.81
C SER A 108 -20.05 3.77 -7.89
N TYR A 109 -19.92 2.52 -8.33
CA TYR A 109 -19.09 1.53 -7.66
C TYR A 109 -17.65 2.04 -7.58
N VAL A 110 -16.97 1.75 -6.47
CA VAL A 110 -15.53 2.00 -6.34
C VAL A 110 -14.76 1.03 -7.24
N GLN A 111 -15.24 -0.21 -7.32
CA GLN A 111 -14.64 -1.25 -8.15
C GLN A 111 -15.69 -2.31 -8.49
N ALA A 112 -15.66 -2.83 -9.71
CA ALA A 112 -16.52 -3.93 -10.16
C ALA A 112 -15.79 -4.77 -11.22
N PHE A 113 -15.66 -6.07 -11.00
CA PHE A 113 -15.01 -6.99 -11.93
C PHE A 113 -15.51 -8.43 -11.74
N PHE A 114 -15.15 -9.34 -12.65
CA PHE A 114 -15.42 -10.75 -12.50
C PHE A 114 -14.15 -11.52 -12.16
N LYS A 115 -14.25 -12.42 -11.18
CA LYS A 115 -13.23 -13.41 -10.85
C LYS A 115 -13.69 -14.77 -11.35
N ILE A 116 -12.91 -15.38 -12.23
CA ILE A 116 -13.19 -16.67 -12.86
C ILE A 116 -12.36 -17.72 -12.13
N VAL A 117 -13.02 -18.73 -11.57
CA VAL A 117 -12.40 -19.71 -10.68
C VAL A 117 -12.58 -21.12 -11.24
N ARG A 118 -11.51 -21.92 -11.26
CA ARG A 118 -11.53 -23.34 -11.64
C ARG A 118 -10.56 -24.11 -10.76
N ASN A 119 -11.04 -25.15 -10.07
CA ASN A 119 -10.20 -26.05 -9.25
C ASN A 119 -9.29 -25.33 -8.22
N GLY A 120 -9.70 -24.17 -7.70
CA GLY A 120 -8.91 -23.36 -6.77
C GLY A 120 -8.03 -22.29 -7.43
N ASP A 121 -7.71 -22.46 -8.72
CA ASP A 121 -7.06 -21.43 -9.52
C ASP A 121 -8.05 -20.34 -9.94
N ASN A 122 -7.54 -19.13 -10.17
CA ASN A 122 -8.39 -18.02 -10.59
C ASN A 122 -7.68 -17.03 -11.50
N VAL A 123 -8.48 -16.36 -12.33
CA VAL A 123 -8.11 -15.20 -13.14
C VAL A 123 -9.20 -14.14 -13.04
N THR A 124 -8.84 -12.86 -13.11
CA THR A 124 -9.80 -11.75 -12.99
C THR A 124 -9.92 -11.00 -14.32
N THR A 125 -11.13 -10.55 -14.63
CA THR A 125 -11.33 -9.59 -15.72
C THR A 125 -10.79 -8.22 -15.31
N LEU A 126 -10.63 -7.33 -16.29
CA LEU A 126 -10.53 -5.90 -16.00
C LEU A 126 -11.82 -5.39 -15.35
N GLU A 127 -11.71 -4.23 -14.71
CA GLU A 127 -12.83 -3.54 -14.11
C GLU A 127 -13.80 -3.01 -15.18
N PHE A 128 -15.06 -2.83 -14.78
CA PHE A 128 -16.09 -2.19 -15.57
C PHE A 128 -16.85 -1.15 -14.74
N ASP A 129 -17.42 -0.15 -15.41
CA ASP A 129 -18.18 0.89 -14.71
C ASP A 129 -19.54 0.33 -14.30
N LEU A 130 -19.87 0.43 -13.01
CA LEU A 130 -21.20 0.10 -12.50
C LEU A 130 -21.78 1.30 -11.76
N GLU A 131 -22.86 1.87 -12.29
CA GLU A 131 -23.55 3.00 -11.69
C GLU A 131 -24.97 2.62 -11.26
N VAL A 132 -25.32 2.98 -10.02
CA VAL A 132 -26.65 2.76 -9.46
C VAL A 132 -27.35 4.10 -9.32
N LEU A 133 -28.41 4.31 -10.08
CA LEU A 133 -29.25 5.49 -10.01
C LEU A 133 -30.12 5.44 -8.76
N ALA A 134 -30.20 6.56 -8.02
CA ALA A 134 -31.07 6.66 -6.86
C ALA A 134 -32.54 6.43 -7.23
N ASP A 135 -33.22 5.63 -6.41
CA ASP A 135 -34.68 5.54 -6.41
C ASP A 135 -35.21 6.39 -5.26
N LYS A 136 -36.06 7.37 -5.60
CA LYS A 136 -36.64 8.32 -4.62
C LYS A 136 -38.08 7.95 -4.23
N VAL A 137 -38.62 6.87 -4.79
CA VAL A 137 -40.02 6.45 -4.63
C VAL A 137 -40.12 5.26 -3.67
N ILE A 138 -39.19 4.33 -3.76
CA ILE A 138 -39.13 3.12 -2.91
C ILE A 138 -37.97 3.27 -1.93
N THR A 139 -38.14 2.76 -0.71
CA THR A 139 -37.07 2.60 0.28
C THR A 139 -37.13 1.18 0.84
N GLY A 140 -36.01 0.59 1.26
CA GLY A 140 -36.09 -0.65 2.05
C GLY A 140 -34.90 -1.59 2.07
N LEU A 141 -33.92 -1.47 1.17
CA LEU A 141 -32.72 -2.32 1.23
C LEU A 141 -31.62 -1.64 2.05
N ILE A 142 -31.24 -2.26 3.16
CA ILE A 142 -30.13 -1.81 4.01
C ILE A 142 -28.83 -2.39 3.44
N PRO A 143 -27.82 -1.56 3.13
CA PRO A 143 -26.54 -2.05 2.62
C PRO A 143 -25.78 -2.87 3.66
N ARG A 144 -25.20 -3.99 3.24
CA ARG A 144 -24.36 -4.89 4.04
C ARG A 144 -23.30 -5.55 3.16
N ASP A 145 -22.29 -6.16 3.77
CA ASP A 145 -21.43 -7.09 3.03
C ASP A 145 -22.26 -8.31 2.62
N TYR A 146 -22.12 -8.70 1.34
CA TYR A 146 -22.82 -9.84 0.76
C TYR A 146 -21.78 -10.83 0.22
N VAL A 147 -21.65 -11.97 0.89
CA VAL A 147 -20.64 -12.99 0.58
C VAL A 147 -21.31 -14.35 0.46
N THR A 148 -21.68 -14.69 -0.78
CA THR A 148 -22.50 -15.88 -1.08
C THR A 148 -21.94 -17.21 -0.58
N PRO A 149 -20.61 -17.51 -0.58
CA PRO A 149 -20.14 -18.79 -0.04
C PRO A 149 -20.48 -19.00 1.44
N PHE A 150 -20.55 -17.95 2.25
CA PHE A 150 -20.95 -18.08 3.66
C PHE A 150 -22.46 -18.25 3.80
N GLU A 151 -23.25 -17.50 3.03
CA GLU A 151 -24.71 -17.64 2.99
C GLU A 151 -25.11 -19.05 2.55
N ASP A 152 -24.49 -19.59 1.49
CA ASP A 152 -24.78 -20.94 0.98
C ASP A 152 -24.39 -22.04 1.99
N ILE A 153 -23.33 -21.85 2.80
CA ILE A 153 -22.99 -22.79 3.87
C ILE A 153 -24.06 -22.76 4.97
N LEU A 154 -24.55 -21.57 5.34
CA LEU A 154 -25.64 -21.45 6.31
C LEU A 154 -26.91 -22.09 5.78
N ASP A 155 -27.32 -21.78 4.55
CA ASP A 155 -28.48 -22.37 3.89
C ASP A 155 -28.37 -23.91 3.80
N GLN A 156 -27.18 -24.45 3.49
CA GLN A 156 -26.95 -25.89 3.43
C GLN A 156 -27.03 -26.56 4.80
N ILE A 157 -26.54 -25.90 5.84
CA ILE A 157 -26.63 -26.40 7.21
C ILE A 157 -28.11 -26.41 7.64
N GLU A 158 -28.83 -25.31 7.42
CA GLU A 158 -30.25 -25.19 7.74
C GLU A 158 -31.10 -26.22 6.98
N ALA A 159 -30.83 -26.42 5.69
CA ALA A 159 -31.52 -27.41 4.87
C ALA A 159 -31.23 -28.85 5.32
N LYS A 160 -29.98 -29.16 5.69
CA LYS A 160 -29.62 -30.49 6.22
C LYS A 160 -30.24 -30.73 7.59
N GLN A 161 -30.34 -29.72 8.43
CA GLN A 161 -31.04 -29.81 9.70
C GLN A 161 -32.53 -30.07 9.49
N ALA A 162 -33.21 -29.26 8.67
CA ALA A 162 -34.62 -29.45 8.35
C ALA A 162 -34.91 -30.84 7.73
N GLN A 163 -33.99 -31.36 6.91
CA GLN A 163 -34.09 -32.71 6.36
C GLN A 163 -33.92 -33.80 7.44
N ALA A 164 -32.97 -33.63 8.36
CA ALA A 164 -32.79 -34.52 9.50
C ALA A 164 -34.03 -34.51 10.42
N ASP A 165 -34.61 -33.34 10.65
CA ASP A 165 -35.80 -33.16 11.46
C ASP A 165 -37.02 -33.85 10.84
N SER A 166 -37.27 -33.58 9.57
CA SER A 166 -38.37 -34.20 8.82
C SER A 166 -38.27 -35.73 8.82
N LYS A 167 -37.06 -36.28 8.58
CA LYS A 167 -36.86 -37.74 8.60
C LYS A 167 -37.05 -38.35 9.98
N THR A 168 -36.56 -37.68 11.03
CA THR A 168 -36.66 -38.19 12.41
C THR A 168 -38.11 -38.15 12.89
N GLN A 169 -38.84 -37.07 12.64
CA GLN A 169 -40.27 -36.96 12.97
C GLN A 169 -41.12 -37.95 12.17
N ALA A 170 -40.83 -38.14 10.87
CA ALA A 170 -41.53 -39.13 10.05
C ALA A 170 -41.30 -40.56 10.58
N TRP A 171 -40.06 -40.88 10.98
CA TRP A 171 -39.74 -42.17 11.57
C TRP A 171 -40.42 -42.39 12.93
N LEU A 172 -40.43 -41.38 13.81
CA LEU A 172 -41.13 -41.43 15.10
C LEU A 172 -42.63 -41.71 14.93
N LYS A 173 -43.29 -40.97 14.03
CA LYS A 173 -44.72 -41.18 13.72
C LYS A 173 -44.99 -42.55 13.13
N GLN A 174 -44.12 -43.03 12.23
CA GLN A 174 -44.26 -44.35 11.64
C GLN A 174 -44.08 -45.46 12.69
N TYR A 175 -43.16 -45.28 13.64
CA TYR A 175 -42.93 -46.22 14.72
C TYR A 175 -44.12 -46.25 15.70
N GLN A 176 -44.68 -45.09 16.04
CA GLN A 176 -45.90 -44.98 16.85
C GLN A 176 -47.10 -45.65 16.18
N ALA A 177 -47.37 -45.34 14.91
CA ALA A 177 -48.49 -45.93 14.17
C ALA A 177 -48.39 -47.47 14.05
N ARG A 178 -47.17 -48.00 13.88
CA ARG A 178 -46.95 -49.46 13.88
C ARG A 178 -47.18 -50.08 15.25
N PHE A 179 -46.83 -49.38 16.32
CA PHE A 179 -47.08 -49.84 17.67
C PHE A 179 -48.58 -49.87 17.97
N ASP A 180 -49.30 -48.80 17.63
CA ASP A 180 -50.75 -48.71 17.80
C ASP A 180 -51.49 -49.81 17.02
N ASP A 181 -51.06 -50.08 15.79
CA ASP A 181 -51.60 -51.18 14.97
C ASP A 181 -51.36 -52.55 15.62
N LEU A 182 -50.14 -52.81 16.10
CA LEU A 182 -49.83 -54.06 16.83
C LEU A 182 -50.64 -54.18 18.12
N TYR A 183 -50.80 -53.08 18.84
CA TYR A 183 -51.60 -53.01 20.06
C TYR A 183 -53.06 -53.40 19.78
N GLN A 184 -53.68 -52.78 18.77
CA GLN A 184 -55.07 -53.07 18.39
C GLN A 184 -55.27 -54.52 17.91
N GLN A 185 -54.30 -55.06 17.16
CA GLN A 185 -54.33 -56.47 16.76
C GLN A 185 -54.27 -57.41 17.96
N PHE A 186 -53.46 -57.08 18.97
CA PHE A 186 -53.32 -57.88 20.18
C PHE A 186 -54.58 -57.82 21.05
N THR A 187 -55.18 -56.63 21.21
CA THR A 187 -56.45 -56.44 21.93
C THR A 187 -57.58 -57.24 21.30
N THR A 188 -57.70 -57.20 19.96
CA THR A 188 -58.73 -57.96 19.22
C THR A 188 -58.59 -59.47 19.45
N LEU A 189 -57.36 -59.98 19.50
CA LEU A 189 -57.07 -61.39 19.76
C LEU A 189 -57.39 -61.81 21.22
N LEU A 190 -57.31 -60.87 22.16
CA LEU A 190 -57.59 -61.09 23.59
C LEU A 190 -59.08 -61.04 23.93
N ASP A 191 -59.84 -60.17 23.26
CA ASP A 191 -61.30 -60.18 23.29
C ASP A 191 -61.86 -61.54 22.85
N ASP A 192 -61.18 -62.20 21.89
CA ASP A 192 -61.52 -63.55 21.42
C ASP A 192 -61.14 -64.68 22.41
N THR A 193 -60.33 -64.42 23.46
CA THR A 193 -59.76 -65.47 24.35
C THR A 193 -60.02 -65.31 25.86
N GLY A 194 -60.53 -64.18 26.35
CA GLY A 194 -61.09 -64.03 27.69
C GLY A 194 -60.11 -63.77 28.85
N GLY A 195 -59.89 -62.48 29.18
CA GLY A 195 -60.15 -61.96 30.53
C GLY A 195 -59.04 -61.82 31.59
N LYS A 196 -57.74 -61.85 31.25
CA LYS A 196 -56.63 -61.44 32.17
C LYS A 196 -55.47 -60.69 31.51
N ALA A 197 -55.50 -60.55 30.20
CA ALA A 197 -54.42 -59.91 29.46
C ALA A 197 -54.61 -58.38 29.33
N ASP A 198 -55.82 -57.86 29.54
CA ASP A 198 -56.17 -56.46 29.32
C ASP A 198 -55.42 -55.50 30.25
N GLU A 199 -55.26 -55.83 31.53
CA GLU A 199 -54.53 -55.00 32.49
C GLU A 199 -53.01 -54.94 32.18
N ALA A 200 -52.42 -56.07 31.79
CA ALA A 200 -51.00 -56.13 31.42
C ALA A 200 -50.74 -55.44 30.07
N LEU A 201 -51.71 -55.49 29.15
CA LEU A 201 -51.66 -54.82 27.87
C LEU A 201 -51.78 -53.29 28.04
N ALA A 202 -52.70 -52.83 28.88
CA ALA A 202 -52.83 -51.41 29.23
C ALA A 202 -51.58 -50.85 29.92
N ASP A 203 -51.01 -51.58 30.91
CA ASP A 203 -49.74 -51.18 31.56
C ASP A 203 -48.57 -51.13 30.56
N TRP A 204 -48.55 -52.02 29.56
CA TRP A 204 -47.55 -51.98 28.50
C TRP A 204 -47.74 -50.80 27.55
N GLN A 205 -48.98 -50.43 27.22
CA GLN A 205 -49.29 -49.23 26.44
C GLN A 205 -48.84 -47.97 27.18
N ASP A 206 -49.19 -47.83 28.46
CA ASP A 206 -48.79 -46.70 29.29
C ASP A 206 -47.25 -46.56 29.36
N LYS A 207 -46.53 -47.69 29.51
CA LYS A 207 -45.07 -47.70 29.50
C LYS A 207 -44.48 -47.32 28.15
N PHE A 208 -45.11 -47.73 27.06
CA PHE A 208 -44.68 -47.35 25.72
C PHE A 208 -44.93 -45.86 25.45
N ASP A 209 -46.12 -45.34 25.77
CA ASP A 209 -46.46 -43.93 25.63
C ASP A 209 -45.52 -43.05 26.44
N ALA A 210 -45.21 -43.45 27.68
CA ALA A 210 -44.23 -42.76 28.51
C ALA A 210 -42.81 -42.81 27.91
N ALA A 211 -42.42 -43.92 27.26
CA ALA A 211 -41.14 -44.04 26.57
C ALA A 211 -41.10 -43.18 25.29
N TYR A 212 -42.20 -43.13 24.53
CA TYR A 212 -42.37 -42.32 23.35
C TYR A 212 -42.27 -40.83 23.68
N GLN A 213 -43.00 -40.36 24.70
CA GLN A 213 -42.92 -38.97 25.17
C GLN A 213 -41.50 -38.57 25.59
N LYS A 214 -40.77 -39.47 26.28
CA LYS A 214 -39.36 -39.22 26.63
C LYS A 214 -38.46 -39.14 25.40
N LEU A 215 -38.72 -39.93 24.36
CA LEU A 215 -37.95 -39.91 23.12
C LEU A 215 -38.22 -38.63 22.33
N GLU A 216 -39.49 -38.23 22.22
CA GLU A 216 -39.92 -36.98 21.59
C GLU A 216 -39.32 -35.76 22.32
N GLN A 217 -39.34 -35.75 23.65
CA GLN A 217 -38.73 -34.68 24.44
C GLN A 217 -37.22 -34.59 24.21
N ARG A 218 -36.49 -35.72 24.21
CA ARG A 218 -35.05 -35.75 23.94
C ARG A 218 -34.71 -35.23 22.53
N TYR A 219 -35.55 -35.55 21.55
CA TYR A 219 -35.40 -35.05 20.20
C TYR A 219 -35.60 -33.53 20.15
N ASN A 220 -36.66 -33.01 20.77
CA ASN A 220 -36.92 -31.56 20.84
C ASN A 220 -35.79 -30.79 21.58
N ASP A 221 -35.26 -31.36 22.66
CA ASP A 221 -34.13 -30.79 23.39
C ASP A 221 -32.86 -30.76 22.53
N ALA A 222 -32.60 -31.83 21.77
CA ALA A 222 -31.46 -31.92 20.85
C ALA A 222 -31.57 -30.91 19.71
N ASP A 223 -32.74 -30.78 19.08
CA ASP A 223 -32.99 -29.79 18.03
C ASP A 223 -32.80 -28.36 18.55
N SER A 224 -33.39 -28.04 19.71
CA SER A 224 -33.18 -26.74 20.37
C SER A 224 -31.71 -26.44 20.65
N ASN A 225 -30.93 -27.45 21.06
CA ASN A 225 -29.51 -27.29 21.33
C ASN A 225 -28.70 -27.07 20.03
N ILE A 226 -29.02 -27.78 18.95
CA ILE A 226 -28.41 -27.57 17.63
C ILE A 226 -28.69 -26.14 17.15
N GLN A 227 -29.95 -25.69 17.22
CA GLN A 227 -30.34 -24.32 16.85
C GLN A 227 -29.54 -23.27 17.63
N LYS A 228 -29.45 -23.41 18.96
CA LYS A 228 -28.65 -22.51 19.81
C LYS A 228 -27.18 -22.45 19.39
N GLN A 229 -26.59 -23.61 19.07
CA GLN A 229 -25.20 -23.68 18.64
C GLN A 229 -25.00 -23.07 17.25
N MET A 230 -25.95 -23.25 16.32
CA MET A 230 -25.91 -22.58 15.01
C MET A 230 -25.98 -21.07 15.16
N THR A 231 -26.90 -20.55 15.97
CA THR A 231 -26.99 -19.10 16.23
C THR A 231 -25.69 -18.57 16.83
N LYS A 232 -25.08 -19.30 17.78
CA LYS A 232 -23.79 -18.92 18.36
C LYS A 232 -22.68 -18.90 17.31
N TRP A 233 -22.63 -19.91 16.44
CA TRP A 233 -21.65 -19.98 15.37
C TRP A 233 -21.83 -18.86 14.35
N GLN A 234 -23.07 -18.58 13.92
CA GLN A 234 -23.42 -17.43 13.06
C GLN A 234 -22.94 -16.10 13.67
N GLN A 235 -23.17 -15.90 14.97
CA GLN A 235 -22.69 -14.71 15.67
C GLN A 235 -21.16 -14.63 15.68
N GLN A 236 -20.46 -15.74 15.97
CA GLN A 236 -19.00 -15.79 15.96
C GLN A 236 -18.42 -15.49 14.58
N VAL A 237 -18.98 -16.06 13.51
CA VAL A 237 -18.57 -15.79 12.13
C VAL A 237 -18.80 -14.32 11.78
N THR A 238 -19.97 -13.77 12.13
CA THR A 238 -20.30 -12.36 11.89
C THR A 238 -19.32 -11.43 12.61
N SER A 239 -18.99 -11.72 13.87
CA SER A 239 -18.00 -10.96 14.64
C SER A 239 -16.61 -11.06 14.03
N LEU A 240 -16.20 -12.24 13.56
CA LEU A 240 -14.91 -12.42 12.89
C LEU A 240 -14.81 -11.60 11.61
N ILE A 241 -15.83 -11.65 10.74
CA ILE A 241 -15.87 -10.85 9.50
C ILE A 241 -15.79 -9.35 9.85
N THR A 242 -16.54 -8.91 10.86
CA THR A 242 -16.50 -7.51 11.32
C THR A 242 -15.10 -7.10 11.77
N SER A 243 -14.41 -7.95 12.54
CA SER A 243 -13.03 -7.70 12.98
C SER A 243 -12.06 -7.61 11.81
N LEU A 244 -12.09 -8.60 10.90
CA LEU A 244 -11.22 -8.63 9.72
C LEU A 244 -11.40 -7.39 8.83
N ASN A 245 -12.63 -6.88 8.75
CA ASN A 245 -12.93 -5.65 8.03
C ASN A 245 -12.33 -4.41 8.71
N ALA A 246 -12.40 -4.33 10.03
CA ALA A 246 -11.77 -3.25 10.78
C ALA A 246 -10.25 -3.29 10.64
N ASP A 247 -9.65 -4.47 10.70
CA ASP A 247 -8.21 -4.67 10.52
C ASP A 247 -7.76 -4.25 9.11
N TYR A 248 -8.50 -4.66 8.07
CA TYR A 248 -8.23 -4.25 6.70
C TYR A 248 -8.25 -2.72 6.53
N ALA A 249 -9.25 -2.04 7.11
CA ALA A 249 -9.33 -0.57 7.07
C ALA A 249 -8.14 0.10 7.77
N SER A 250 -7.70 -0.45 8.91
CA SER A 250 -6.52 0.03 9.64
C SER A 250 -5.22 -0.14 8.83
N ILE A 251 -5.07 -1.28 8.16
CA ILE A 251 -3.93 -1.55 7.25
C ILE A 251 -3.93 -0.55 6.09
N GLN A 252 -5.09 -0.32 5.46
CA GLN A 252 -5.22 0.65 4.37
C GLN A 252 -4.85 2.07 4.82
N ALA A 253 -5.33 2.51 5.98
CA ALA A 253 -4.94 3.80 6.55
C ALA A 253 -3.42 3.89 6.80
N SER A 254 -2.80 2.80 7.25
CA SER A 254 -1.35 2.73 7.47
C SER A 254 -0.56 2.81 6.16
N VAL A 255 -1.02 2.12 5.12
CA VAL A 255 -0.43 2.16 3.76
C VAL A 255 -0.51 3.57 3.19
N ASN A 256 -1.69 4.21 3.27
CA ASN A 256 -1.86 5.59 2.80
C ASN A 256 -0.92 6.56 3.55
N GLY A 257 -0.82 6.43 4.87
CA GLY A 257 0.09 7.24 5.67
C GLY A 257 1.58 6.99 5.38
N LEU A 258 1.96 5.79 4.92
CA LEU A 258 3.32 5.52 4.44
C LEU A 258 3.58 6.11 3.07
N ASN A 259 2.61 6.01 2.17
CA ASN A 259 2.69 6.58 0.83
C ASN A 259 2.82 8.12 0.88
N GLU A 260 2.03 8.81 1.69
CA GLU A 260 2.14 10.27 1.88
C GLU A 260 3.56 10.68 2.35
N LYS A 261 4.16 9.87 3.23
CA LYS A 261 5.54 10.10 3.69
C LYS A 261 6.56 9.85 2.58
N LEU A 262 6.35 8.82 1.76
CA LEU A 262 7.21 8.52 0.62
C LEU A 262 7.15 9.66 -0.41
N ASP A 263 5.96 10.11 -0.77
CA ASP A 263 5.75 11.24 -1.68
C ASP A 263 6.43 12.53 -1.16
N THR A 264 6.36 12.76 0.17
CA THR A 264 7.06 13.89 0.80
C THR A 264 8.59 13.78 0.65
N ILE A 265 9.15 12.57 0.74
CA ILE A 265 10.58 12.33 0.55
C ILE A 265 10.96 12.54 -0.92
N ASP A 266 10.17 12.00 -1.85
CA ASP A 266 10.40 12.15 -3.29
C ASP A 266 10.36 13.62 -3.71
N GLN A 267 9.37 14.39 -3.23
CA GLN A 267 9.30 15.83 -3.48
C GLN A 267 10.52 16.60 -2.94
N LYS A 268 11.02 16.23 -1.76
CA LYS A 268 12.24 16.85 -1.19
C LYS A 268 13.49 16.48 -1.97
N ALA A 269 13.55 15.25 -2.53
CA ALA A 269 14.62 14.82 -3.41
C ALA A 269 14.59 15.60 -4.74
N ASP A 270 13.40 15.79 -5.33
CA ASP A 270 13.20 16.53 -6.59
C ASP A 270 13.50 18.02 -6.44
N GLN A 271 13.14 18.63 -5.30
CA GLN A 271 13.37 20.04 -5.03
C GLN A 271 14.85 20.38 -4.71
N LYS A 272 15.76 19.40 -4.71
CA LYS A 272 17.18 19.54 -4.28
C LYS A 272 17.33 20.14 -2.87
N ASP A 273 16.30 20.02 -2.04
CA ASP A 273 16.31 20.46 -0.64
C ASP A 273 17.05 19.46 0.27
N LEU A 274 17.54 18.36 -0.32
CA LEU A 274 18.50 17.42 0.24
C LEU A 274 19.88 17.68 -0.35
N VAL A 275 20.88 17.89 0.51
CA VAL A 275 22.29 18.03 0.09
C VAL A 275 22.77 16.69 -0.47
N THR A 276 23.07 16.64 -1.77
CA THR A 276 23.69 15.47 -2.39
C THR A 276 25.11 15.27 -1.86
N GLN A 277 25.64 14.04 -1.95
CA GLN A 277 27.05 13.79 -1.57
C GLN A 277 28.05 14.67 -2.33
N ALA A 278 27.76 14.99 -3.60
CA ALA A 278 28.59 15.89 -4.39
C ALA A 278 28.57 17.33 -3.86
N GLN A 279 27.39 17.85 -3.52
CA GLN A 279 27.24 19.19 -2.92
C GLN A 279 27.87 19.26 -1.53
N LEU A 280 27.77 18.19 -0.73
CA LEU A 280 28.44 18.11 0.57
C LEU A 280 29.97 18.13 0.40
N LYS A 281 30.49 17.37 -0.57
CA LYS A 281 31.91 17.35 -0.89
C LYS A 281 32.40 18.73 -1.35
N GLU A 282 31.67 19.38 -2.25
CA GLU A 282 31.98 20.74 -2.70
C GLU A 282 31.97 21.76 -1.56
N LEU A 283 31.00 21.66 -0.64
CA LEU A 283 30.93 22.53 0.54
C LEU A 283 32.11 22.30 1.49
N ILE A 284 32.50 21.03 1.69
CA ILE A 284 33.66 20.67 2.50
C ILE A 284 34.95 21.18 1.84
N GLU A 285 35.14 20.97 0.54
CA GLU A 285 36.33 21.43 -0.20
C GLU A 285 36.40 22.96 -0.30
N THR A 286 35.26 23.65 -0.43
CA THR A 286 35.17 25.12 -0.43
C THR A 286 35.43 25.74 0.94
N ASN A 287 35.37 24.96 2.02
CA ASN A 287 35.67 25.43 3.38
C ASN A 287 36.94 24.82 3.98
N ALA A 288 37.52 23.79 3.37
CA ALA A 288 38.75 23.18 3.81
C ALA A 288 39.91 24.19 3.68
N ARG A 289 40.59 24.43 4.80
CA ARG A 289 41.77 25.30 4.82
C ARG A 289 43.05 24.50 4.88
N THR A 290 44.00 24.88 4.03
CA THR A 290 45.35 24.34 3.94
C THR A 290 46.33 25.37 4.47
N GLN A 291 47.31 24.92 5.25
CA GLN A 291 48.42 25.74 5.68
C GLN A 291 49.34 26.08 4.50
N LEU A 292 49.69 27.36 4.36
CA LEU A 292 50.66 27.83 3.36
C LEU A 292 52.06 27.93 3.95
N GLY A 293 52.93 27.02 3.50
CA GLY A 293 54.33 26.97 3.92
C GLY A 293 54.49 26.74 5.42
N GLY A 294 55.42 27.48 6.03
CA GLY A 294 55.81 27.28 7.43
C GLY A 294 55.13 28.19 8.45
N LYS A 295 55.73 28.22 9.64
CA LYS A 295 55.44 29.18 10.71
C LYS A 295 56.38 30.38 10.54
N TYR A 296 55.83 31.59 10.50
CA TYR A 296 56.58 32.82 10.25
C TYR A 296 56.66 33.69 11.49
N GLY A 297 57.87 34.19 11.81
CA GLY A 297 58.08 35.09 12.93
C GLY A 297 57.61 36.51 12.63
N LEU A 298 57.06 37.17 13.65
CA LEU A 298 56.59 38.55 13.60
C LEU A 298 57.35 39.43 14.58
N ASN A 299 57.67 40.65 14.14
CA ASN A 299 58.06 41.76 14.99
C ASN A 299 56.82 42.59 15.31
N LEU A 300 56.49 42.66 16.60
CA LEU A 300 55.30 43.30 17.14
C LEU A 300 55.56 44.69 17.74
N SER A 301 56.77 45.25 17.60
CA SER A 301 57.13 46.53 18.24
C SER A 301 56.23 47.70 17.86
N GLY A 302 55.50 47.59 16.73
CA GLY A 302 54.52 48.58 16.25
C GLY A 302 53.05 48.23 16.52
N VAL A 303 52.77 47.11 17.21
CA VAL A 303 51.40 46.63 17.49
C VAL A 303 51.07 46.92 18.96
N SER A 304 49.92 47.54 19.22
CA SER A 304 49.42 47.74 20.59
C SER A 304 49.18 46.39 21.28
N SER A 305 49.34 46.33 22.60
CA SER A 305 49.00 45.13 23.40
C SER A 305 47.50 44.77 23.35
N SER A 306 46.65 45.67 22.86
CA SER A 306 45.22 45.47 22.63
C SER A 306 44.83 45.23 21.17
N ASP A 307 45.80 45.15 20.25
CA ASP A 307 45.58 44.96 18.80
C ASP A 307 46.22 43.65 18.32
N PHE A 308 45.78 43.14 17.17
CA PHE A 308 46.33 41.95 16.52
C PHE A 308 47.05 42.31 15.22
N PRO A 309 48.11 41.57 14.84
CA PRO A 309 48.68 41.68 13.51
C PRO A 309 47.63 41.41 12.43
N ARG A 310 47.56 42.27 11.41
CA ARG A 310 46.60 42.21 10.32
C ARG A 310 47.31 41.85 9.03
N PHE A 311 46.64 41.02 8.23
CA PHE A 311 47.20 40.49 6.98
C PHE A 311 46.22 40.61 5.83
N LYS A 312 46.77 40.82 4.65
CA LYS A 312 46.07 40.70 3.37
C LYS A 312 46.82 39.74 2.48
N LEU A 313 46.10 38.86 1.80
CA LEU A 313 46.68 37.88 0.91
C LEU A 313 46.32 38.22 -0.53
N TYR A 314 47.32 38.21 -1.38
CA TYR A 314 47.23 38.49 -2.80
C TYR A 314 47.79 37.31 -3.60
N VAL A 315 47.08 36.89 -4.63
CA VAL A 315 47.55 35.87 -5.58
C VAL A 315 47.78 36.48 -6.95
N TYR A 316 48.89 36.10 -7.57
CA TYR A 316 49.27 36.56 -8.89
C TYR A 316 50.37 35.69 -9.52
N GLN A 317 50.51 35.75 -10.85
CA GLN A 317 51.59 35.11 -11.58
C GLN A 317 52.64 36.13 -12.03
N TYR A 318 53.86 35.64 -12.23
CA TYR A 318 55.00 36.39 -12.75
C TYR A 318 55.34 37.62 -11.89
N GLY A 319 55.50 37.37 -10.59
CA GLY A 319 55.97 38.37 -9.63
C GLY A 319 57.38 38.88 -9.90
N ALA A 320 57.82 39.85 -9.08
CA ALA A 320 59.17 40.40 -9.19
C ALA A 320 60.24 39.29 -9.09
N GLY A 321 61.15 39.22 -10.08
CA GLY A 321 62.20 38.20 -10.15
C GLY A 321 61.82 36.91 -10.87
N ILE A 322 60.57 36.78 -11.36
CA ILE A 322 60.11 35.64 -12.16
C ILE A 322 60.09 36.02 -13.65
N PRO A 323 60.64 35.20 -14.57
CA PRO A 323 60.62 35.47 -16.01
C PRO A 323 59.20 35.60 -16.57
N GLN A 324 58.96 36.62 -17.40
CA GLN A 324 57.66 36.93 -18.01
C GLN A 324 57.45 36.16 -19.34
N PRO A 325 56.20 35.83 -19.73
CA PRO A 325 55.89 35.31 -21.06
C PRO A 325 55.94 36.41 -22.14
N ASP A 326 56.06 36.05 -23.43
CA ASP A 326 56.07 36.98 -24.57
C ASP A 326 54.65 37.12 -25.19
N PRO A 327 54.11 38.34 -25.43
CA PRO A 327 54.64 39.65 -25.06
C PRO A 327 54.55 39.92 -23.56
N GLY A 328 55.66 40.38 -22.99
CA GLY A 328 55.80 40.69 -21.56
C GLY A 328 54.95 41.88 -21.14
N PHE A 329 54.67 41.97 -19.84
CA PHE A 329 53.98 43.09 -19.20
C PHE A 329 54.81 43.65 -18.05
N PHE A 330 54.58 44.93 -17.72
CA PHE A 330 55.24 45.58 -16.59
C PHE A 330 54.57 45.15 -15.28
N GLY A 331 55.39 44.64 -14.34
CA GLY A 331 54.90 44.21 -13.03
C GLY A 331 54.05 42.95 -13.12
N VAL A 332 52.84 43.01 -12.56
CA VAL A 332 51.91 41.87 -12.49
C VAL A 332 50.67 42.20 -13.33
N LYS A 333 50.29 41.28 -14.23
CA LYS A 333 49.14 41.48 -15.14
C LYS A 333 47.80 41.49 -14.41
N THR A 334 47.63 40.62 -13.42
CA THR A 334 46.38 40.51 -12.65
C THR A 334 46.69 40.04 -11.23
N THR A 335 46.05 40.70 -10.27
CA THR A 335 46.19 40.39 -8.84
C THR A 335 44.82 40.22 -8.24
N HIS A 336 44.64 39.18 -7.42
CA HIS A 336 43.39 38.93 -6.70
C HIS A 336 43.65 38.89 -5.20
N GLU A 337 42.83 39.60 -4.41
CA GLU A 337 42.85 39.50 -2.95
C GLU A 337 42.00 38.29 -2.53
N LEU A 338 42.55 37.40 -1.71
CA LEU A 338 41.81 36.23 -1.17
C LEU A 338 41.75 36.28 0.36
N PRO A 339 40.71 35.67 0.97
CA PRO A 339 40.66 35.50 2.41
C PRO A 339 41.84 34.66 2.93
N VAL A 340 42.45 35.12 4.02
CA VAL A 340 43.48 34.37 4.76
C VAL A 340 43.09 34.31 6.23
N GLN A 341 43.33 33.16 6.86
CA GLN A 341 43.17 33.01 8.30
C GLN A 341 44.55 32.89 8.93
N PRO A 342 45.00 33.92 9.67
CA PRO A 342 46.20 33.83 10.47
C PRO A 342 45.93 33.01 11.74
N GLU A 343 46.79 32.05 12.03
CA GLU A 343 46.82 31.34 13.31
C GLU A 343 48.07 31.73 14.08
N PHE A 344 47.85 32.38 15.22
CA PHE A 344 48.93 32.92 16.04
C PHE A 344 49.41 31.90 17.07
N THR A 345 50.72 31.85 17.24
CA THR A 345 51.39 31.07 18.28
C THR A 345 52.46 31.92 18.97
N ASP A 346 53.02 31.42 20.07
CA ASP A 346 54.09 32.08 20.84
C ASP A 346 53.72 33.51 21.30
N GLY A 347 52.51 33.70 21.82
CA GLY A 347 52.05 35.02 22.27
C GLY A 347 51.96 36.05 21.13
N ASN A 348 51.45 35.63 19.97
CA ASN A 348 51.33 36.40 18.72
C ASN A 348 52.67 36.71 18.01
N ALA A 349 53.80 36.24 18.54
CA ALA A 349 55.11 36.47 17.93
C ALA A 349 55.38 35.60 16.69
N SER A 350 54.50 34.65 16.39
CA SER A 350 54.56 33.76 15.24
C SER A 350 53.18 33.57 14.62
N VAL A 351 53.13 33.36 13.30
CA VAL A 351 51.88 33.15 12.56
C VAL A 351 52.02 32.05 11.51
N THR A 352 50.97 31.26 11.35
CA THR A 352 50.75 30.36 10.23
C THR A 352 49.57 30.88 9.41
N PHE A 353 49.59 30.71 8.09
CA PHE A 353 48.51 31.18 7.23
C PHE A 353 47.71 30.01 6.66
N LEU A 354 46.41 30.00 6.95
CA LEU A 354 45.46 29.02 6.43
C LEU A 354 44.61 29.65 5.31
N VAL A 355 44.56 28.97 4.15
CA VAL A 355 43.79 29.42 2.98
C VAL A 355 42.94 28.30 2.42
N ASN A 356 41.90 28.65 1.65
CA ASN A 356 41.28 27.67 0.79
C ASN A 356 42.17 27.44 -0.45
N LEU A 357 42.76 26.25 -0.58
CA LEU A 357 43.66 25.93 -1.69
C LEU A 357 42.94 25.89 -3.04
N ALA A 358 41.66 25.49 -3.08
CA ALA A 358 40.87 25.52 -4.32
C ALA A 358 40.64 26.97 -4.81
N GLN A 359 40.45 27.93 -3.91
CA GLN A 359 40.36 29.36 -4.27
C GLN A 359 41.69 29.90 -4.78
N VAL A 360 42.82 29.48 -4.21
CA VAL A 360 44.15 29.82 -4.73
C VAL A 360 44.33 29.24 -6.14
N LYS A 361 44.02 27.95 -6.32
CA LYS A 361 44.16 27.24 -7.60
C LYS A 361 43.21 27.71 -8.70
N LYS A 362 42.11 28.38 -8.35
CA LYS A 362 41.25 29.06 -9.33
C LYS A 362 41.99 30.16 -10.11
N TYR A 363 42.98 30.79 -9.49
CA TYR A 363 43.77 31.87 -10.10
C TYR A 363 45.21 31.45 -10.40
N LEU A 364 45.73 30.45 -9.68
CA LEU A 364 47.09 29.92 -9.78
C LEU A 364 47.04 28.38 -9.88
N ASP A 365 46.65 27.88 -11.05
CA ASP A 365 46.41 26.45 -11.29
C ASP A 365 47.63 25.55 -11.02
N ASP A 366 48.82 26.07 -11.30
CA ASP A 366 50.13 25.43 -11.09
C ASP A 366 50.73 25.65 -9.69
N PHE A 367 50.04 26.36 -8.78
CA PHE A 367 50.55 26.59 -7.43
C PHE A 367 50.61 25.29 -6.63
N ASN A 368 51.83 24.91 -6.23
CA ASN A 368 52.09 23.73 -5.42
C ASN A 368 52.50 24.13 -3.99
N PRO A 369 51.63 23.90 -2.97
CA PRO A 369 51.93 24.28 -1.59
C PRO A 369 53.08 23.49 -0.97
N ASP A 370 53.46 22.35 -1.55
CA ASP A 370 54.58 21.52 -1.08
C ASP A 370 55.93 21.95 -1.68
N GLN A 371 55.92 22.88 -2.65
CA GLN A 371 57.12 23.36 -3.37
C GLN A 371 57.20 24.89 -3.32
N ILE A 372 57.19 25.43 -2.10
CA ILE A 372 57.22 26.88 -1.88
C ILE A 372 58.65 27.37 -1.62
N ILE A 373 59.02 28.42 -2.33
CA ILE A 373 60.15 29.30 -2.00
C ILE A 373 59.61 30.51 -1.25
N THR A 374 60.16 30.75 -0.06
CA THR A 374 59.78 31.88 0.80
C THR A 374 60.77 33.03 0.67
N THR A 375 60.29 34.23 0.37
CA THR A 375 61.08 35.46 0.40
C THR A 375 60.35 36.58 1.12
N TYR A 376 61.08 37.64 1.51
CA TYR A 376 60.54 38.79 2.22
C TYR A 376 60.88 40.08 1.47
N SER A 377 60.01 41.07 1.53
CA SER A 377 60.36 42.42 1.09
C SER A 377 61.43 43.03 2.00
N SER A 378 62.20 43.98 1.46
CA SER A 378 63.25 44.69 2.19
C SER A 378 62.74 45.45 3.42
N ASP A 379 61.51 45.98 3.34
CA ASP A 379 60.82 46.68 4.44
C ASP A 379 60.13 45.73 5.44
N LYS A 380 60.15 44.43 5.16
CA LYS A 380 59.54 43.33 5.92
C LYS A 380 58.02 43.41 6.06
N HIS A 381 57.34 44.19 5.23
CA HIS A 381 55.87 44.23 5.18
C HIS A 381 55.26 43.13 4.33
N TRP A 382 56.04 42.46 3.49
CA TRP A 382 55.57 41.39 2.62
C TRP A 382 56.33 40.09 2.82
N LEU A 383 55.56 39.00 2.79
CA LEU A 383 56.00 37.63 2.68
C LEU A 383 55.55 37.11 1.31
N TYR A 384 56.46 36.56 0.51
CA TYR A 384 56.14 35.98 -0.79
C TYR A 384 56.39 34.48 -0.75
N LEU A 385 55.35 33.72 -1.08
CA LEU A 385 55.38 32.26 -1.20
C LEU A 385 55.24 31.93 -2.68
N THR A 386 56.34 31.50 -3.30
CA THR A 386 56.42 31.30 -4.76
C THR A 386 56.56 29.82 -5.09
N SER A 387 55.76 29.35 -6.04
CA SER A 387 55.84 28.01 -6.64
C SER A 387 55.82 28.18 -8.16
N GLY A 388 56.92 27.87 -8.84
CA GLY A 388 57.03 28.09 -10.28
C GLY A 388 56.85 29.57 -10.64
N VAL A 389 55.85 29.88 -11.47
CA VAL A 389 55.51 31.26 -11.85
C VAL A 389 54.46 31.89 -10.95
N SER A 390 53.86 31.10 -10.05
CA SER A 390 52.75 31.49 -9.20
C SER A 390 53.23 32.00 -7.83
N THR A 391 52.68 33.14 -7.41
CA THR A 391 53.07 33.82 -6.17
C THR A 391 51.85 34.10 -5.30
N VAL A 392 51.94 33.69 -4.03
CA VAL A 392 51.05 34.13 -2.96
C VAL A 392 51.81 35.17 -2.11
N GLY A 393 51.42 36.43 -2.24
CA GLY A 393 51.97 37.54 -1.47
C GLY A 393 51.10 37.87 -0.26
N ILE A 394 51.67 37.86 0.94
CA ILE A 394 50.99 38.19 2.20
C ILE A 394 51.58 39.49 2.73
N GLN A 395 50.75 40.53 2.80
CA GLN A 395 51.10 41.83 3.34
C GLN A 395 50.69 41.91 4.80
N THR A 396 51.56 42.43 5.67
CA THR A 396 51.19 42.87 7.02
C THR A 396 51.04 44.38 7.10
N THR A 397 49.96 44.86 7.74
CA THR A 397 49.60 46.29 7.76
C THR A 397 49.99 47.02 9.05
N ASN A 398 50.18 46.31 10.16
CA ASN A 398 50.54 46.88 11.46
C ASN A 398 51.69 46.13 12.17
N ALA A 399 52.22 45.05 11.58
CA ALA A 399 53.40 44.34 12.07
C ALA A 399 54.49 44.27 10.99
N LYS A 400 55.59 43.57 11.27
CA LYS A 400 56.62 43.22 10.29
C LYS A 400 56.99 41.75 10.40
N PHE A 401 57.33 41.11 9.29
CA PHE A 401 57.94 39.78 9.32
C PHE A 401 59.39 39.85 9.83
N LYS A 402 59.88 38.78 10.47
CA LYS A 402 61.28 38.69 10.92
C LYS A 402 62.23 38.34 9.77
#